data_AF-A0A075FBJ3-F1
#
_entry.id   AF-A0A075FBJ3-F1
#
_cell.length_a   1.000
_cell.length_b   1.000
_cell.length_c   1.000
_cell.angle_alpha   90.00
_cell.angle_beta   90.00
_cell.angle_gamma   90.00
#
_symmetry.space_group_name_H-M   'P 1'
#
loop_
_entity.id
_entity.type
_entity.pdbx_description
1 polymer ?
#
loop_
_entity_poly.entity_id
_entity_poly.type
_entity_poly.pdbx_seq_one_letter_code
_entity_poly.pdbx_strand_id
1 'polypeptide(L)'
;GWCFRYLHSTGASFVFILTYLHILRGLNYSFTYLPLSWISGLVIFLIFIVTAFMGYVLPWGQMSFWGATVITNLLYFIPGLINLVCGGFIINDPTLKRFFVLHFIFPFVALAIVFIHIFFLHIQGSTNPLGYDTPLKIPFYPNLLTLDVKGFNYVLVLFLFQSLFGIA
;
A
#
# COMPACT_ATOMS: atom_id res chain seq x y z
N GLY A 1 -14.11 16.99 9.86
CA GLY A 1 -14.25 15.63 10.44
C GLY A 1 -14.65 14.62 9.38
N TRP A 2 -15.93 14.62 8.98
CA TRP A 2 -16.50 13.66 8.03
C TRP A 2 -15.68 13.53 6.73
N CYS A 3 -15.35 14.66 6.09
CA CYS A 3 -14.62 14.68 4.81
C CYS A 3 -13.26 13.98 4.93
N PHE A 4 -12.46 14.32 5.95
CA PHE A 4 -11.16 13.66 6.18
C PHE A 4 -11.30 12.15 6.41
N ARG A 5 -12.32 11.71 7.16
CA ARG A 5 -12.60 10.29 7.39
C ARG A 5 -12.91 9.56 6.08
N TYR A 6 -13.75 10.14 5.22
CA TYR A 6 -14.09 9.53 3.92
C TYR A 6 -12.90 9.53 2.97
N LEU A 7 -12.16 10.64 2.86
CA LEU A 7 -10.95 10.71 2.04
C LEU A 7 -9.93 9.65 2.48
N HIS A 8 -9.72 9.46 3.79
CA HIS A 8 -8.79 8.46 4.30
C HIS A 8 -9.29 7.03 4.02
N SER A 9 -10.57 6.74 4.25
CA SER A 9 -11.15 5.42 4.02
C SER A 9 -11.18 5.05 2.54
N THR A 10 -11.63 5.93 1.66
CA THR A 10 -11.64 5.71 0.20
C THR A 10 -10.20 5.70 -0.35
N GLY A 11 -9.32 6.50 0.23
CA GLY A 11 -7.92 6.59 -0.16
C GLY A 11 -7.19 5.27 0.00
N ALA A 12 -7.46 4.54 1.10
CA ALA A 12 -6.94 3.20 1.30
C ALA A 12 -7.30 2.26 0.12
N SER A 13 -8.56 2.27 -0.35
CA SER A 13 -8.98 1.46 -1.51
C SER A 13 -8.24 1.84 -2.79
N PHE A 14 -8.06 3.14 -3.05
CA PHE A 14 -7.33 3.62 -4.22
C PHE A 14 -5.85 3.23 -4.18
N VAL A 15 -5.21 3.25 -3.00
CA VAL A 15 -3.84 2.75 -2.83
C VAL A 15 -3.73 1.30 -3.28
N PHE A 16 -4.67 0.42 -2.89
CA PHE A 16 -4.67 -0.98 -3.34
C PHE A 16 -4.95 -1.12 -4.83
N ILE A 17 -5.92 -0.40 -5.39
CA ILE A 17 -6.21 -0.43 -6.83
C ILE A 17 -4.96 -0.07 -7.64
N LEU A 18 -4.31 1.04 -7.30
CA LEU A 18 -3.09 1.49 -7.98
C LEU A 18 -1.92 0.51 -7.78
N THR A 19 -1.80 -0.06 -6.58
CA THR A 19 -0.77 -1.07 -6.29
C THR A 19 -1.00 -2.35 -7.10
N TYR A 20 -2.24 -2.82 -7.24
CA TYR A 20 -2.55 -3.98 -8.06
C TYR A 20 -2.26 -3.73 -9.54
N LEU A 21 -2.64 -2.56 -10.07
CA LEU A 21 -2.28 -2.16 -11.44
C LEU A 21 -0.76 -2.12 -11.63
N HIS A 22 -0.03 -1.62 -10.63
CA HIS A 22 1.43 -1.57 -10.65
C HIS A 22 2.05 -2.98 -10.65
N ILE A 23 1.54 -3.90 -9.80
CA ILE A 23 1.97 -5.30 -9.75
C ILE A 23 1.69 -6.00 -11.08
N LEU A 24 0.50 -5.81 -11.66
CA LEU A 24 0.13 -6.39 -12.96
C LEU A 24 1.07 -5.91 -14.08
N ARG A 25 1.39 -4.62 -14.11
CA ARG A 25 2.41 -4.06 -15.03
C ARG A 25 3.77 -4.72 -14.78
N GLY A 26 4.15 -4.90 -13.52
CA GLY A 26 5.40 -5.54 -13.14
C GLY A 26 5.53 -6.98 -13.63
N LEU A 27 4.47 -7.79 -13.45
CA LEU A 27 4.40 -9.17 -13.92
C LEU A 27 4.53 -9.28 -15.45
N ASN A 28 3.94 -8.34 -16.18
CA ASN A 28 3.96 -8.36 -17.65
C ASN A 28 5.31 -7.91 -18.24
N TYR A 29 6.03 -6.99 -17.59
CA TYR A 29 7.13 -6.26 -18.25
C TYR A 29 8.44 -6.13 -17.49
N SER A 30 8.51 -6.39 -16.19
CA SER A 30 9.72 -5.98 -15.43
C SER A 30 10.16 -6.88 -14.28
N PHE A 31 9.34 -7.79 -13.76
CA PHE A 31 9.70 -8.51 -12.54
C PHE A 31 11.00 -9.34 -12.68
N THR A 32 11.25 -9.91 -13.86
CA THR A 32 12.47 -10.66 -14.17
C THR A 32 13.68 -9.76 -14.42
N TYR A 33 13.47 -8.59 -15.04
CA TYR A 33 14.54 -7.64 -15.37
C TYR A 33 14.98 -6.80 -14.16
N LEU A 34 14.03 -6.42 -13.29
CA LEU A 34 14.24 -5.61 -12.09
C LEU A 34 14.00 -6.43 -10.80
N PRO A 35 14.78 -7.48 -10.52
CA PRO A 35 14.50 -8.37 -9.39
C PRO A 35 14.58 -7.67 -8.03
N LEU A 36 15.51 -6.73 -7.84
CA LEU A 36 15.66 -5.98 -6.59
C LEU A 36 14.50 -4.99 -6.37
N SER A 37 14.10 -4.27 -7.43
CA SER A 37 12.90 -3.42 -7.38
C SER A 37 11.65 -4.26 -7.15
N TRP A 38 11.54 -5.43 -7.77
CA TRP A 38 10.41 -6.34 -7.57
C TRP A 38 10.30 -6.81 -6.12
N ILE A 39 11.39 -7.32 -5.53
CA ILE A 39 11.40 -7.80 -4.13
C ILE A 39 11.08 -6.65 -3.16
N SER A 40 11.69 -5.48 -3.33
CA SER A 40 11.36 -4.31 -2.50
C SER A 40 9.89 -3.87 -2.67
N GLY A 41 9.32 -3.98 -3.87
CA GLY A 41 7.90 -3.73 -4.14
C GLY A 41 6.98 -4.70 -3.41
N LEU A 42 7.32 -5.99 -3.36
CA LEU A 42 6.59 -6.99 -2.56
C LEU A 42 6.63 -6.68 -1.07
N VAL A 43 7.77 -6.20 -0.56
CA VAL A 43 7.88 -5.76 0.85
C VAL A 43 6.98 -4.56 1.13
N ILE A 44 6.95 -3.55 0.25
CA ILE A 44 6.03 -2.40 0.37
C ILE A 44 4.57 -2.87 0.39
N PHE A 45 4.22 -3.80 -0.51
CA PHE A 45 2.86 -4.35 -0.59
C PHE A 45 2.43 -5.05 0.70
N LEU A 46 3.31 -5.85 1.30
CA LEU A 46 3.04 -6.49 2.60
C LEU A 46 2.83 -5.46 3.71
N ILE A 47 3.63 -4.38 3.74
CA ILE A 47 3.46 -3.30 4.71
C ILE A 47 2.12 -2.59 4.50
N PHE A 48 1.68 -2.36 3.26
CA PHE A 48 0.37 -1.78 2.98
C PHE A 48 -0.78 -2.66 3.47
N ILE A 49 -0.73 -3.98 3.26
CA ILE A 49 -1.73 -4.93 3.79
C ILE A 49 -1.82 -4.80 5.31
N VAL A 50 -0.68 -4.89 5.98
CA VAL A 50 -0.59 -4.85 7.44
C VAL A 50 -1.07 -3.50 7.98
N THR A 51 -0.66 -2.40 7.37
CA THR A 51 -1.07 -1.04 7.75
C THR A 51 -2.58 -0.84 7.59
N ALA A 52 -3.15 -1.25 6.45
CA ALA A 52 -4.57 -1.10 6.16
C ALA A 52 -5.43 -1.96 7.08
N PHE A 53 -4.99 -3.19 7.36
CA PHE A 53 -5.65 -4.06 8.34
C PHE A 53 -5.71 -3.39 9.72
N MET A 54 -4.59 -2.91 10.26
CA MET A 54 -4.59 -2.24 11.56
C MET A 54 -5.47 -0.98 11.56
N GLY A 55 -5.44 -0.19 10.49
CA GLY A 55 -6.30 0.98 10.33
C GLY A 55 -7.78 0.62 10.32
N TYR A 56 -8.15 -0.51 9.71
CA TYR A 56 -9.52 -1.03 9.68
C TYR A 56 -10.03 -1.47 11.06
N VAL A 57 -9.13 -1.83 11.99
CA VAL A 57 -9.50 -2.20 13.37
C VAL A 57 -9.87 -0.96 14.21
N LEU A 58 -9.27 0.20 13.93
CA LEU A 58 -9.37 1.41 14.77
C LEU A 58 -10.78 1.98 15.01
N PRO A 59 -11.71 1.94 14.04
CA PRO A 59 -13.09 2.39 14.26
C PRO A 59 -13.87 1.52 15.26
N TRP A 60 -13.34 0.35 15.63
CA TRP A 60 -13.89 -0.56 16.63
C TRP A 60 -15.36 -0.98 16.38
N GLY A 61 -15.73 -1.14 15.10
CA GLY A 61 -17.03 -1.69 14.72
C GLY A 61 -17.07 -3.23 14.80
N GLN A 62 -18.24 -3.83 14.55
CA GLN A 62 -18.40 -5.29 14.55
C GLN A 62 -17.44 -6.00 13.58
N MET A 63 -17.39 -5.54 12.33
CA MET A 63 -16.48 -6.11 11.34
C MET A 63 -15.00 -5.89 11.71
N SER A 64 -14.67 -4.74 12.32
CA SER A 64 -13.32 -4.45 12.82
C SER A 64 -12.90 -5.45 13.90
N PHE A 65 -13.76 -5.70 14.89
CA PHE A 65 -13.49 -6.60 16.01
C PHE A 65 -13.38 -8.07 15.55
N TRP A 66 -14.35 -8.55 14.78
CA TRP A 66 -14.34 -9.92 14.30
C TRP A 66 -13.24 -10.17 13.27
N GLY A 67 -13.00 -9.20 12.39
CA GLY A 67 -11.88 -9.22 11.45
C GLY A 67 -10.53 -9.29 12.17
N ALA A 68 -10.33 -8.48 13.21
CA ALA A 68 -9.14 -8.55 14.05
C ALA A 68 -8.97 -9.94 14.66
N THR A 69 -10.03 -10.47 15.28
CA THR A 69 -10.03 -11.78 15.92
C THR A 69 -9.66 -12.90 14.95
N VAL A 70 -10.27 -12.95 13.77
CA VAL A 70 -10.00 -13.99 12.76
C VAL A 70 -8.57 -13.88 12.23
N ILE A 71 -8.14 -12.68 11.84
CA ILE A 71 -6.82 -12.48 11.20
C ILE A 71 -5.68 -12.72 12.18
N THR A 72 -5.76 -12.23 13.43
CA THR A 72 -4.69 -12.48 14.41
C THR A 72 -4.62 -13.95 14.82
N ASN A 73 -5.74 -14.68 14.80
CA ASN A 73 -5.75 -16.11 15.10
C ASN A 73 -5.07 -16.96 14.02
N LEU A 74 -4.81 -16.43 12.81
CA LEU A 74 -3.94 -17.09 11.84
C LEU A 74 -2.51 -17.27 12.37
N LEU A 75 -2.08 -16.48 13.36
CA LEU A 75 -0.76 -16.56 13.99
C LEU A 75 -0.66 -17.61 15.11
N TYR A 76 -1.75 -18.32 15.41
CA TYR A 76 -1.83 -19.26 16.54
C TYR A 76 -0.76 -20.35 16.51
N PHE A 77 -0.33 -20.78 15.31
CA PHE A 77 0.68 -21.82 15.15
C PHE A 77 2.10 -21.42 15.62
N ILE A 78 2.35 -20.12 15.86
CA ILE A 78 3.62 -19.62 16.40
C ILE A 78 3.43 -19.30 17.89
N PRO A 79 4.06 -20.08 18.81
CA PRO A 79 3.89 -19.89 20.25
C PRO A 79 4.21 -18.45 20.70
N GLY A 80 3.29 -17.85 21.48
CA GLY A 80 3.47 -16.52 22.07
C GLY A 80 3.23 -15.33 21.13
N LEU A 81 3.08 -15.55 19.82
CA LEU A 81 2.98 -14.45 18.85
C LEU A 81 1.69 -13.64 18.97
N ILE A 82 0.56 -14.30 19.25
CA ILE A 82 -0.73 -13.61 19.49
C ILE A 82 -0.60 -12.66 20.69
N ASN A 83 -0.03 -13.12 21.79
CA ASN A 83 0.14 -12.31 23.00
C ASN A 83 1.12 -11.15 22.77
N LEU A 84 2.18 -11.38 22.00
CA LEU A 84 3.13 -10.33 21.62
C LEU A 84 2.45 -9.22 20.81
N VAL A 85 1.66 -9.57 19.80
CA VAL A 85 0.99 -8.61 18.92
C VAL A 85 -0.17 -7.94 19.63
N CYS A 86 -1.03 -8.71 20.29
CA CYS A 86 -2.33 -8.24 20.81
C CYS A 86 -2.28 -7.75 22.26
N GLY A 87 -1.24 -8.11 23.03
CA GLY A 87 -1.15 -7.78 24.46
C GLY A 87 -2.04 -8.65 25.36
N GLY A 88 -2.56 -9.75 24.82
CA GLY A 88 -3.41 -10.73 25.50
C GLY A 88 -3.85 -11.82 24.53
N PHE A 89 -4.63 -12.80 25.02
CA PHE A 89 -5.22 -13.87 24.20
C PHE A 89 -6.53 -13.46 23.52
N ILE A 90 -7.12 -12.34 23.92
CA ILE A 90 -8.38 -11.80 23.39
C ILE A 90 -8.12 -10.38 22.92
N ILE A 91 -8.73 -10.01 21.79
CA ILE A 91 -8.70 -8.66 21.25
C ILE A 91 -9.41 -7.70 22.22
N ASN A 92 -8.69 -6.72 22.74
CA ASN A 92 -9.22 -5.74 23.70
C ASN A 92 -8.48 -4.39 23.61
N ASP A 93 -8.70 -3.47 24.55
CA ASP A 93 -8.08 -2.15 24.62
C ASP A 93 -6.53 -2.14 24.44
N PRO A 94 -5.75 -3.08 25.03
CA PRO A 94 -4.31 -3.15 24.77
C PRO A 94 -3.97 -3.37 23.29
N THR A 95 -4.77 -4.18 22.59
CA THR A 95 -4.60 -4.43 21.15
C THR A 95 -4.87 -3.14 20.36
N LEU A 96 -5.98 -2.46 20.65
CA LEU A 96 -6.39 -1.27 19.93
C LEU A 96 -5.35 -0.15 20.01
N LYS A 97 -4.81 0.08 21.21
CA LYS A 97 -3.74 1.07 21.45
C LYS A 97 -2.46 0.74 20.69
N ARG A 98 -2.04 -0.53 20.67
CA ARG A 98 -0.87 -0.99 19.90
C ARG A 98 -1.08 -0.83 18.40
N PHE A 99 -2.25 -1.24 17.91
CA PHE A 99 -2.59 -1.15 16.49
C PHE A 99 -2.65 0.31 16.03
N PHE A 100 -3.12 1.23 16.86
CA PHE A 100 -3.06 2.66 16.56
C PHE A 100 -1.62 3.15 16.36
N VAL A 101 -0.73 2.85 17.30
CA VAL A 101 0.69 3.24 17.22
C VAL A 101 1.37 2.63 16.00
N LEU A 102 1.13 1.34 15.74
CA LEU A 102 1.71 0.65 14.59
C LEU A 102 1.15 1.15 13.24
N HIS A 103 -0.16 1.37 13.14
CA HIS A 103 -0.80 1.98 11.97
C HIS A 103 -0.25 3.37 11.68
N PHE A 104 0.12 4.13 12.71
CA PHE A 104 0.77 5.43 12.55
C PHE A 104 2.22 5.31 12.06
N ILE A 105 2.99 4.35 12.57
CA ILE A 105 4.43 4.20 12.26
C ILE A 105 4.66 3.57 10.88
N PHE A 106 3.91 2.53 10.51
CA PHE A 106 4.17 1.77 9.29
C PHE A 106 4.13 2.58 7.98
N PRO A 107 3.27 3.59 7.79
CA PRO A 107 3.34 4.48 6.64
C PRO A 107 4.71 5.15 6.46
N PHE A 108 5.38 5.53 7.55
CA PHE A 108 6.72 6.13 7.49
C PHE A 108 7.80 5.10 7.17
N VAL A 109 7.67 3.87 7.69
CA VAL A 109 8.55 2.75 7.31
C VAL A 109 8.39 2.43 5.82
N ALA A 110 7.16 2.39 5.31
CA ALA A 110 6.88 2.20 3.89
C ALA A 110 7.52 3.31 3.05
N LEU A 111 7.42 4.57 3.47
CA LEU A 111 8.05 5.70 2.78
C LEU A 111 9.57 5.54 2.67
N ALA A 112 10.24 5.09 3.72
CA ALA A 112 11.68 4.81 3.66
C ALA A 112 12.01 3.72 2.62
N ILE A 113 11.19 2.67 2.56
CA ILE A 113 11.38 1.57 1.60
C ILE A 113 11.04 2.01 0.17
N VAL A 114 10.10 2.95 -0.03
CA VAL A 114 9.83 3.55 -1.35
C VAL A 114 11.09 4.21 -1.91
N PHE A 115 11.89 4.91 -1.10
CA PHE A 115 13.16 5.46 -1.56
C PHE A 115 14.15 4.37 -1.97
N ILE A 116 14.22 3.26 -1.22
CA ILE A 116 15.06 2.10 -1.58
C ILE A 116 14.57 1.46 -2.89
N HIS A 117 13.26 1.32 -3.05
CA HIS A 117 12.64 0.77 -4.25
C HIS A 117 12.94 1.61 -5.49
N ILE A 118 12.83 2.94 -5.39
CA ILE A 118 13.20 3.88 -6.45
C ILE A 118 14.71 3.83 -6.71
N PHE A 119 15.54 3.74 -5.68
CA PHE A 119 16.99 3.60 -5.84
C PHE A 119 17.36 2.36 -6.67
N PHE A 120 16.78 1.20 -6.37
CA PHE A 120 17.00 -0.01 -7.19
C PHE A 120 16.51 0.15 -8.63
N LEU A 121 15.38 0.83 -8.84
CA LEU A 121 14.92 1.17 -10.19
C LEU A 121 15.92 2.05 -10.94
N HIS A 122 16.55 3.02 -10.26
CA HIS A 122 17.51 3.93 -10.89
C HIS A 122 18.83 3.25 -11.32
N ILE A 123 19.22 2.13 -10.70
CA ILE A 123 20.44 1.40 -11.08
C ILE A 123 20.30 0.80 -12.49
N GLN A 124 19.14 0.22 -12.80
CA GLN A 124 18.90 -0.49 -14.07
C GLN A 124 18.11 0.36 -15.07
N GLY A 125 17.29 1.30 -14.59
CA GLY A 125 16.35 2.06 -15.39
C GLY A 125 15.03 1.34 -15.62
N SER A 126 14.03 2.09 -16.07
CA SER A 126 12.68 1.56 -16.35
C SER A 126 12.66 0.65 -17.58
N THR A 127 11.87 -0.42 -17.53
CA THR A 127 11.54 -1.21 -18.72
C THR A 127 10.51 -0.52 -19.61
N ASN A 128 10.46 -0.94 -20.87
CA ASN A 128 9.51 -0.45 -21.86
C ASN A 128 8.60 -1.59 -22.37
N PRO A 129 7.46 -1.28 -23.00
CA PRO A 129 6.49 -2.29 -23.45
C PRO A 129 7.01 -3.32 -24.46
N LEU A 130 8.10 -3.01 -25.17
CA LEU A 130 8.70 -3.90 -26.16
C LEU A 130 9.62 -4.95 -25.51
N GLY A 131 9.98 -4.78 -24.24
CA GLY A 131 10.72 -5.78 -23.45
C GLY A 131 12.21 -5.91 -23.78
N TYR A 132 12.76 -5.08 -24.67
CA TYR A 132 14.19 -5.04 -24.99
C TYR A 132 14.79 -3.65 -24.74
N ASP A 133 16.08 -3.62 -24.42
CA ASP A 133 16.79 -2.36 -24.17
C ASP A 133 16.98 -1.55 -25.47
N THR A 134 16.74 -0.25 -25.40
CA THR A 134 16.93 0.67 -26.52
C THR A 134 17.73 1.91 -26.11
N PRO A 135 18.58 2.46 -27.00
CA PRO A 135 19.31 3.70 -26.74
C PRO A 135 18.40 4.94 -26.79
N LEU A 136 17.14 4.80 -27.22
CA LEU A 136 16.19 5.90 -27.39
C LEU A 136 15.59 6.32 -26.04
N LYS A 137 16.32 7.16 -25.31
CA LYS A 137 15.86 7.73 -24.03
C LYS A 137 15.47 9.20 -24.21
N ILE A 138 14.38 9.59 -23.56
CA ILE A 138 13.93 10.99 -23.46
C ILE A 138 14.10 11.49 -22.02
N PRO A 139 14.33 12.79 -21.80
CA PRO A 139 14.42 13.33 -20.44
C PRO A 139 13.08 13.23 -19.71
N PHE A 140 13.13 12.98 -18.41
CA PHE A 140 11.94 12.88 -17.54
C PHE A 140 11.15 14.20 -17.52
N TYR A 141 11.85 15.32 -17.33
CA TYR A 141 11.26 16.65 -17.49
C TYR A 141 11.55 17.20 -18.89
N PRO A 142 10.56 17.79 -19.60
CA PRO A 142 9.16 17.96 -19.20
C PRO A 142 8.26 16.76 -19.55
N ASN A 143 8.76 15.80 -20.33
CA ASN A 143 7.94 14.83 -21.05
C ASN A 143 7.14 13.91 -20.11
N LEU A 144 7.82 13.08 -19.32
CA LEU A 144 7.17 12.12 -18.43
C LEU A 144 6.44 12.81 -17.29
N LEU A 145 7.00 13.91 -16.74
CA LEU A 145 6.32 14.68 -15.69
C LEU A 145 4.94 15.19 -16.14
N THR A 146 4.82 15.64 -17.39
CA THR A 146 3.53 16.12 -17.92
C THR A 146 2.50 14.98 -18.03
N LEU A 147 2.96 13.78 -18.42
CA LEU A 147 2.10 12.60 -18.45
C LEU A 147 1.68 12.15 -17.04
N ASP A 148 2.59 12.21 -16.07
CA ASP A 148 2.30 11.89 -14.67
C ASP A 148 1.28 12.86 -14.08
N VAL A 149 1.41 14.17 -14.33
CA VAL A 149 0.42 15.18 -13.89
C VAL A 149 -0.94 14.92 -14.54
N LYS A 150 -0.97 14.57 -15.83
CA LYS A 150 -2.23 14.23 -16.52
C LYS A 150 -2.87 12.97 -15.90
N GLY A 151 -2.09 11.92 -15.67
CA GLY A 151 -2.54 10.69 -15.03
C GLY A 151 -3.06 10.91 -13.60
N PHE A 152 -2.33 11.71 -12.81
CA PHE A 152 -2.73 12.11 -11.47
C PHE A 152 -4.07 12.84 -11.46
N ASN A 153 -4.30 13.77 -12.40
CA ASN A 153 -5.57 14.47 -12.52
C ASN A 153 -6.74 13.51 -12.78
N TYR A 154 -6.57 12.50 -13.64
CA TYR A 154 -7.62 11.49 -13.86
C TYR A 154 -7.94 10.68 -12.60
N VAL A 155 -6.91 10.21 -11.90
CA VAL A 155 -7.09 9.47 -10.64
C VAL A 155 -7.73 10.36 -9.57
N LEU A 156 -7.32 11.63 -9.47
CA LEU A 156 -7.83 12.58 -8.50
C LEU A 156 -9.32 12.87 -8.71
N VAL A 157 -9.76 13.03 -9.97
CA VAL A 157 -11.18 13.22 -10.29
C VAL A 157 -12.00 12.01 -9.86
N LEU A 158 -11.56 10.79 -10.19
CA LEU A 158 -12.25 9.56 -9.78
C LEU A 158 -12.28 9.40 -8.26
N PHE A 159 -11.17 9.69 -7.59
CA PHE A 159 -11.05 9.63 -6.14
C PHE A 159 -12.01 10.60 -5.45
N LEU A 160 -12.01 11.88 -5.84
CA LEU A 160 -12.91 12.88 -5.27
C LEU A 160 -14.37 12.57 -5.57
N PHE A 161 -14.67 12.09 -6.77
CA PHE A 161 -16.03 11.71 -7.13
C PHE A 161 -16.53 10.55 -6.25
N GLN A 162 -15.70 9.51 -6.05
CA GLN A 162 -16.04 8.41 -5.14
C GLN A 162 -16.16 8.88 -3.68
N SER A 163 -15.25 9.72 -3.20
CA SER A 163 -15.26 10.17 -1.79
C SER A 163 -16.40 11.11 -1.45
N LEU A 164 -16.89 11.92 -2.39
CA LEU A 164 -17.93 12.92 -2.14
C LEU A 164 -19.34 12.41 -2.47
N PHE A 165 -19.49 11.62 -3.54
CA PHE A 165 -20.80 11.18 -4.02
C PHE A 165 -21.08 9.70 -3.75
N GLY A 166 -20.07 8.92 -3.36
CA GLY A 166 -20.24 7.53 -2.91
C GLY A 166 -21.00 6.68 -3.92
N ILE A 167 -20.44 6.46 -5.10
CA ILE A 167 -21.03 5.51 -6.06
C ILE A 167 -21.06 4.14 -5.38
N ALA A 168 -22.27 3.59 -5.27
CA ALA A 168 -22.54 2.24 -4.78
C ALA A 168 -22.27 1.20 -5.88
#